data_AF-I9L4V4-F1
#
_entry.id   AF-I9L4V4-F1
#
_cell.length_a   1.000
_cell.length_b   1.000
_cell.length_c   1.000
_cell.angle_alpha   90.00
_cell.angle_beta   90.00
_cell.angle_gamma   90.00
#
_symmetry.space_group_name_H-M   'P 1'
#
loop_
_entity.id
_entity.type
_entity.pdbx_description
1 polymer ?
#
loop_
_entity_poly.entity_id
_entity_poly.type
_entity_poly.pdbx_seq_one_letter_code
_entity_poly.pdbx_strand_id
1 'polypeptide(L)'
;MTAIWHEQQRAIADGSKDARSFVQTLADYVAREVAGVKEHGLTIKTDAPPCPTCDRPLRRVKGKKGHFWACTGYSEGCKYTAEDKAGKPVLIKKEPPSVSVMHKWGNPPTMPT
;
A
#
# COMPACT_ATOMS: atom_id res chain seq x y z
N MET A 1 14.33 -8.41 -27.94
CA MET A 1 15.12 -7.61 -26.99
C MET A 1 16.28 -8.39 -26.36
N THR A 2 16.66 -9.58 -26.85
CA THR A 2 17.76 -10.41 -26.29
C THR A 2 19.05 -10.37 -27.13
N ALA A 3 18.97 -10.10 -28.43
CA ALA A 3 20.12 -10.15 -29.34
C ALA A 3 21.21 -9.08 -29.06
N ILE A 4 20.80 -7.84 -28.77
CA ILE A 4 21.75 -6.71 -28.56
C ILE A 4 22.57 -6.90 -27.27
N TRP A 5 21.98 -7.48 -26.22
CA TRP A 5 22.71 -7.74 -24.98
C TRP A 5 23.72 -8.88 -25.16
N HIS A 6 23.34 -9.95 -25.86
CA HIS A 6 24.26 -11.05 -26.18
C HIS A 6 25.47 -10.58 -27.02
N GLU A 7 25.26 -9.66 -27.95
CA GLU A 7 26.33 -9.09 -28.77
C GLU A 7 27.30 -8.23 -27.96
N GLN A 8 26.80 -7.43 -27.01
CA GLN A 8 27.65 -6.63 -26.11
C GLN A 8 28.48 -7.50 -25.15
N GLN A 9 27.92 -8.61 -24.67
CA GLN A 9 28.66 -9.56 -23.82
C GLN A 9 29.79 -10.26 -24.58
N ARG A 10 29.57 -10.64 -25.86
CA ARG A 10 30.65 -11.18 -26.72
C ARG A 10 31.75 -10.16 -26.96
N ALA A 11 31.38 -8.92 -27.29
CA ALA A 11 32.35 -7.85 -27.55
C ALA A 11 33.25 -7.55 -26.33
N ILE A 12 32.73 -7.70 -25.10
CA ILE A 12 33.52 -7.59 -23.87
C ILE A 12 34.43 -8.82 -23.69
N ALA A 13 33.94 -10.03 -23.96
CA ALA A 13 34.73 -11.26 -23.87
C ALA A 13 35.91 -11.28 -24.86
N ASP A 14 35.72 -10.75 -26.06
CA ASP A 14 36.76 -10.64 -27.09
C ASP A 14 37.68 -9.42 -26.91
N GLY A 15 37.54 -8.66 -25.81
CA GLY A 15 38.37 -7.49 -25.47
C GLY A 15 38.11 -6.24 -26.32
N SER A 16 37.14 -6.29 -27.23
CA SER A 16 36.77 -5.19 -28.13
C SER A 16 35.94 -4.08 -27.48
N LYS A 17 35.37 -4.33 -26.28
CA LYS A 17 34.66 -3.33 -25.46
C LYS A 17 35.12 -3.38 -24.01
N ASP A 18 35.35 -2.21 -23.44
CA ASP A 18 35.70 -2.07 -22.02
C ASP A 18 34.48 -2.31 -21.12
N ALA A 19 34.61 -3.26 -20.19
CA ALA A 19 33.54 -3.63 -19.27
C ALA A 19 33.16 -2.48 -18.34
N ARG A 20 34.12 -1.66 -17.89
CA ARG A 20 33.85 -0.52 -17.01
C ARG A 20 33.00 0.54 -17.73
N SER A 21 33.36 0.87 -18.96
CA SER A 21 32.65 1.85 -19.78
C SER A 21 31.22 1.40 -20.10
N PHE A 22 31.03 0.10 -20.34
CA PHE A 22 29.69 -0.48 -20.51
C PHE A 22 28.84 -0.34 -19.23
N VAL A 23 29.39 -0.74 -18.08
CA VAL A 23 28.69 -0.63 -16.78
C VAL A 23 28.38 0.83 -16.45
N GLN A 24 29.29 1.75 -16.72
CA GLN A 24 29.08 3.18 -16.50
C GLN A 24 27.91 3.71 -17.35
N THR A 25 27.85 3.34 -18.63
CA THR A 25 26.76 3.74 -19.52
C THR A 25 25.39 3.25 -19.02
N LEU A 26 25.33 2.00 -18.54
CA LEU A 26 24.11 1.44 -17.96
C LEU A 26 23.74 2.14 -16.65
N ALA A 27 24.72 2.38 -15.78
CA ALA A 27 24.51 3.08 -14.52
C ALA A 27 23.98 4.50 -14.77
N ASP A 28 24.53 5.23 -15.74
CA ASP A 28 24.09 6.57 -16.12
C ASP A 28 22.67 6.58 -16.72
N TYR A 29 22.33 5.56 -17.51
CA TYR A 29 20.95 5.39 -18.00
C TYR A 29 19.98 5.16 -16.84
N VAL A 30 20.26 4.18 -15.97
CA VAL A 30 19.41 3.87 -14.81
C VAL A 30 19.29 5.07 -13.88
N ALA A 31 20.38 5.80 -13.64
CA ALA A 31 20.38 6.99 -12.80
C ALA A 31 19.46 8.10 -13.35
N ARG A 32 19.45 8.31 -14.68
CA ARG A 32 18.55 9.27 -15.33
C ARG A 32 17.09 8.85 -15.22
N GLU A 33 16.78 7.58 -15.44
CA GLU A 33 15.42 7.06 -15.28
C GLU A 33 14.93 7.22 -13.82
N VAL A 34 15.80 6.91 -12.85
CA VAL A 34 15.50 7.11 -11.42
C VAL A 34 15.28 8.59 -11.10
N ALA A 35 16.08 9.50 -11.67
CA ALA A 35 15.90 10.93 -11.50
C ALA A 35 14.55 11.40 -12.09
N GLY A 36 14.18 10.92 -13.28
CA GLY A 36 12.89 11.22 -13.90
C GLY A 36 11.70 10.78 -13.03
N VAL A 37 11.78 9.59 -12.43
CA VAL A 37 10.76 9.09 -11.50
C VAL A 37 10.67 9.94 -10.22
N LYS A 38 11.80 10.43 -9.70
CA LYS A 38 11.81 11.30 -8.51
C LYS A 38 11.14 12.64 -8.77
N GLU A 39 11.39 13.25 -9.93
CA GLU A 39 10.85 14.57 -10.29
C GLU A 39 9.36 14.52 -10.67
N HIS A 40 8.98 13.57 -11.51
CA HIS A 40 7.62 13.52 -12.08
C HIS A 40 6.66 12.61 -11.29
N GLY A 41 7.21 11.79 -10.37
CA GLY A 41 6.48 10.76 -9.69
C GLY A 41 6.02 9.64 -10.63
N LEU A 42 5.59 8.51 -10.03
CA LEU A 42 4.88 7.47 -10.75
C LEU A 42 3.40 7.55 -10.36
N THR A 43 2.57 8.00 -11.30
CA THR A 43 1.11 7.93 -11.11
C THR A 43 0.65 6.48 -11.31
N ILE A 44 0.68 5.70 -10.23
CA ILE A 44 0.08 4.35 -10.20
C ILE A 44 -1.40 4.53 -9.85
N LYS A 45 -2.25 4.63 -10.88
CA LYS A 45 -3.71 4.61 -10.67
C LYS A 45 -4.09 3.22 -10.17
N THR A 46 -4.71 3.17 -9.01
CA THR A 46 -5.33 1.95 -8.50
C THR A 46 -6.84 2.17 -8.50
N ASP A 47 -7.62 1.23 -9.03
CA ASP A 47 -9.10 1.21 -8.91
C ASP A 47 -9.55 0.87 -7.47
N ALA A 48 -8.72 1.21 -6.49
CA ALA A 48 -8.94 0.96 -5.10
C ALA A 48 -9.97 1.96 -4.56
N PRO A 49 -11.12 1.50 -4.03
CA PRO A 49 -12.10 2.38 -3.42
C PRO A 49 -11.51 3.07 -2.17
N PRO A 50 -11.93 4.31 -1.87
CA PRO A 50 -11.42 5.08 -0.75
C PRO A 50 -11.92 4.51 0.59
N CYS A 51 -11.09 4.60 1.62
CA CYS A 51 -11.44 4.26 2.99
C CYS A 51 -12.40 5.31 3.56
N PRO A 52 -13.56 4.95 4.14
CA PRO A 52 -14.51 5.90 4.69
C PRO A 52 -14.05 6.56 6.01
N THR A 53 -12.90 6.16 6.56
CA THR A 53 -12.36 6.71 7.81
C THR A 53 -11.20 7.70 7.58
N CYS A 54 -10.42 7.54 6.52
CA CYS A 54 -9.23 8.36 6.28
C CYS A 54 -8.94 8.65 4.80
N ASP A 55 -9.88 8.31 3.92
CA ASP A 55 -9.86 8.55 2.47
C ASP A 55 -8.72 7.87 1.68
N ARG A 56 -7.78 7.22 2.36
CA ARG A 56 -6.72 6.42 1.72
C ARG A 56 -7.30 5.20 1.00
N PRO A 57 -6.67 4.70 -0.09
CA PRO A 57 -7.19 3.56 -0.84
C PRO A 57 -7.25 2.29 0.00
N LEU A 58 -8.28 1.47 -0.23
CA LEU A 58 -8.41 0.13 0.32
C LEU A 58 -7.66 -0.87 -0.57
N ARG A 59 -6.97 -1.83 0.05
CA ARG A 59 -6.32 -2.95 -0.63
C ARG A 59 -7.09 -4.24 -0.38
N ARG A 60 -7.30 -5.05 -1.42
CA ARG A 60 -7.80 -6.43 -1.30
C ARG A 60 -6.69 -7.34 -0.80
N VAL A 61 -6.89 -7.97 0.35
CA VAL A 61 -5.95 -8.85 1.06
C VAL A 61 -6.53 -10.25 1.13
N LYS A 62 -5.70 -11.27 0.89
CA LYS A 62 -6.07 -12.68 1.06
C LYS A 62 -5.85 -13.11 2.51
N GLY A 63 -6.93 -13.40 3.23
CA GLY A 63 -6.90 -13.94 4.59
C GLY A 63 -7.17 -15.44 4.65
N LYS A 64 -7.20 -16.01 5.86
CA LYS A 64 -7.48 -17.44 6.10
C LYS A 64 -8.87 -17.88 5.65
N LYS A 65 -9.86 -16.99 5.73
CA LYS A 65 -11.28 -17.27 5.44
C LYS A 65 -11.75 -16.73 4.08
N GLY A 66 -10.84 -16.19 3.26
CA GLY A 66 -11.17 -15.54 2.00
C GLY A 66 -10.54 -14.15 1.85
N HIS A 67 -10.96 -13.41 0.84
CA HIS A 67 -10.48 -12.06 0.60
C HIS A 67 -11.22 -11.06 1.49
N PHE A 68 -10.53 -10.01 1.92
CA PHE A 68 -11.10 -8.87 2.63
C PHE A 68 -10.40 -7.59 2.18
N TRP A 69 -11.02 -6.44 2.40
CA TRP A 69 -10.44 -5.14 2.10
C TRP A 69 -9.88 -4.51 3.38
N ALA A 70 -8.65 -4.00 3.30
CA ALA A 70 -7.97 -3.34 4.41
C ALA A 70 -7.46 -1.97 3.99
N CYS A 71 -7.50 -1.00 4.90
CA CYS A 71 -6.93 0.32 4.66
C CYS A 71 -5.41 0.25 4.45
N THR A 72 -4.91 0.92 3.41
CA THR A 72 -3.45 1.07 3.18
C THR A 72 -2.77 1.92 4.25
N GLY A 73 -3.53 2.77 4.96
CA GLY A 73 -3.07 3.55 6.11
C GLY A 73 -3.03 2.80 7.45
N TYR A 74 -2.99 1.46 7.44
CA TYR A 74 -2.93 0.67 8.68
C TYR A 74 -1.71 0.99 9.55
N SER A 75 -0.55 1.24 8.93
CA SER A 75 0.68 1.65 9.63
C SER A 75 0.52 2.99 10.37
N GLU A 76 -0.38 3.84 9.89
CA GLU A 76 -0.65 5.17 10.43
C GLU A 76 -1.81 5.15 11.45
N GLY A 77 -2.28 3.95 11.81
CA GLY A 77 -3.32 3.74 12.83
C GLY A 77 -4.73 3.50 12.27
N CYS A 78 -4.96 3.52 10.96
CA CYS A 78 -6.28 3.24 10.40
C CYS A 78 -6.58 1.74 10.36
N LYS A 79 -7.38 1.24 11.31
CA LYS A 79 -7.76 -0.18 11.43
C LYS A 79 -9.03 -0.54 10.64
N TYR A 80 -9.43 0.26 9.65
CA TYR A 80 -10.62 -0.02 8.87
C TYR A 80 -10.42 -1.26 8.00
N THR A 81 -11.40 -2.17 8.07
CA THR A 81 -11.49 -3.36 7.22
C THR A 81 -12.93 -3.53 6.75
N ALA A 82 -13.11 -4.10 5.56
CA ALA A 82 -14.41 -4.39 4.96
C ALA A 82 -14.41 -5.80 4.36
N GLU A 83 -15.57 -6.44 4.36
CA GLU A 83 -15.75 -7.74 3.71
C GLU A 83 -15.72 -7.57 2.19
N ASP A 84 -15.21 -8.61 1.51
CA ASP A 84 -15.24 -8.67 0.04
C ASP A 84 -16.54 -9.33 -0.43
N LYS A 85 -17.36 -8.60 -1.18
CA LYS A 85 -18.50 -9.18 -1.93
C LYS A 85 -18.24 -9.01 -3.43
N ALA A 86 -18.01 -10.13 -4.11
CA ALA A 86 -17.74 -10.18 -5.55
C ALA A 86 -16.60 -9.23 -6.01
N GLY A 87 -15.54 -9.09 -5.21
CA GLY A 87 -14.41 -8.21 -5.56
C GLY A 87 -14.65 -6.73 -5.30
N LYS A 88 -15.67 -6.36 -4.52
CA LYS A 88 -15.91 -4.98 -4.04
C LYS A 88 -16.01 -4.97 -2.51
N PRO A 89 -15.49 -3.93 -1.83
CA PRO A 89 -15.67 -3.80 -0.39
C PRO A 89 -17.10 -3.41 -0.04
N VAL A 90 -17.64 -4.04 0.99
CA VAL A 90 -18.88 -3.59 1.63
C VAL A 90 -18.54 -2.45 2.59
N LEU A 91 -18.67 -1.21 2.11
CA LEU A 91 -18.40 -0.03 2.92
C LEU A 91 -19.53 0.22 3.92
N ILE A 92 -19.37 -0.25 5.15
CA ILE A 92 -20.26 0.11 6.25
C ILE A 92 -19.75 1.41 6.85
N LYS A 93 -20.53 2.51 6.74
CA LYS A 93 -20.31 3.70 7.56
C LYS A 93 -20.56 3.31 9.02
N LYS A 94 -19.52 3.24 9.85
CA LYS A 94 -19.72 3.16 11.29
C LYS A 94 -20.14 4.56 11.77
N GLU A 95 -21.43 4.73 12.04
CA GLU A 95 -21.84 5.65 13.11
C GLU A 95 -21.02 5.25 14.35
N PRO A 96 -20.36 6.18 15.08
CA PRO A 96 -19.60 5.82 16.25
C PRO A 96 -20.46 4.96 17.18
N PRO A 97 -19.92 3.87 17.76
CA PRO A 97 -20.68 3.08 18.70
C PRO A 97 -21.16 4.00 19.81
N SER A 98 -22.48 4.18 19.91
CA SER A 98 -23.12 4.75 21.09
C SER A 98 -22.62 3.92 22.27
N VAL A 99 -21.72 4.51 23.06
CA VAL A 99 -21.38 3.94 24.37
C VAL A 99 -22.68 3.92 25.15
N SER A 100 -23.28 2.72 25.27
CA SER A 100 -24.47 2.51 26.08
C SER A 100 -24.10 2.81 27.53
N VAL A 101 -24.31 4.06 27.95
CA VAL A 101 -24.24 4.48 29.34
C VAL A 101 -25.38 3.79 30.08
N MET A 102 -25.12 2.61 30.67
CA MET A 102 -25.96 2.10 31.75
C MET A 102 -25.26 1.04 32.60
N HIS A 103 -24.35 1.45 33.47
CA HIS A 103 -24.16 0.77 34.76
C HIS A 103 -24.31 1.82 35.86
N LYS A 104 -25.57 2.03 36.25
CA LYS A 104 -25.98 2.92 37.34
C LYS A 104 -25.93 2.11 38.63
N TRP A 105 -24.77 2.06 39.28
CA TRP A 105 -24.68 1.56 40.66
C TRP A 105 -25.24 2.65 41.57
N GLY A 106 -26.39 2.37 42.19
CA GLY A 106 -27.09 3.33 43.05
C GLY A 106 -26.26 3.72 44.26
N ASN A 107 -26.26 5.02 44.61
CA ASN A 107 -25.74 5.48 45.89
C ASN A 107 -26.54 4.85 47.03
N PRO A 108 -25.87 4.38 48.11
CA PRO A 108 -26.58 3.86 49.28
C PRO A 108 -27.37 4.99 49.97
N PRO A 109 -28.58 4.71 50.49
CA PRO A 109 -29.36 5.72 51.20
C PRO A 109 -28.64 6.13 52.49
N THR A 110 -28.43 7.44 52.64
CA THR A 110 -28.01 8.07 53.89
C THR A 110 -29.11 7.86 54.94
N MET A 111 -28.81 7.13 56.02
CA MET A 111 -29.68 7.10 57.20
C MET A 111 -29.58 8.43 57.97
N PRO A 112 -30.71 9.07 58.32
CA PRO A 112 -30.68 10.26 59.15
C PRO A 112 -30.69 9.95 60.66
N THR A 113 -29.91 10.77 61.37
CA THR A 113 -29.83 11.06 62.82
C THR A 113 -29.04 10.09 63.69
#